data_AF-M7N272-F1
#
_entry.id   AF-M7N272-F1
#
_cell.length_a   1.000
_cell.length_b   1.000
_cell.length_c   1.000
_cell.angle_alpha   90.00
_cell.angle_beta   90.00
_cell.angle_gamma   90.00
#
_symmetry.space_group_name_H-M   'P 1'
#
loop_
_entity.id
_entity.type
_entity.pdbx_description
1 polymer ?
#
loop_
_entity_poly.entity_id
_entity_poly.type
_entity_poly.pdbx_seq_one_letter_code
_entity_poly.pdbx_strand_id
1 'polypeptide(L)'
;MWQLTDDYSWEHLRRRFYWIRALQGVPQDPTYHAEGDVETHTRLVLEALQALPEFGALPQQDQHLLRAAALLHDVEKPSTTRREADGSISARGHAKKGELSSRSILYLDIPTPSRCGNKFAGWCATTACPSGCLIAPTRARPLLKPAWR
;
A
#
# COMPACT_ATOMS: atom_id res chain seq x y z
N MET A 1 -2.45 -14.87 15.91
CA MET A 1 -1.92 -13.60 15.36
C MET A 1 -2.67 -13.31 14.07
N TRP A 2 -3.01 -12.06 13.75
CA TRP A 2 -3.71 -11.76 12.49
C TRP A 2 -2.71 -11.49 11.37
N GLN A 3 -3.02 -12.01 10.18
CA GLN A 3 -2.29 -11.77 8.94
C GLN A 3 -3.28 -11.73 7.76
N LEU A 4 -2.92 -11.00 6.70
CA LEU A 4 -3.72 -10.91 5.48
C LEU A 4 -3.75 -12.25 4.72
N THR A 5 -2.60 -12.90 4.68
CA THR A 5 -2.30 -14.17 3.99
C THR A 5 -1.06 -14.78 4.66
N ASP A 6 -0.87 -16.08 4.47
CA ASP A 6 0.30 -16.85 4.88
C ASP A 6 1.43 -16.81 3.83
N ASP A 7 1.08 -16.69 2.55
CA ASP A 7 2.03 -16.51 1.45
C ASP A 7 1.99 -15.05 0.91
N TYR A 8 3.14 -14.38 0.86
CA TYR A 8 3.33 -13.04 0.29
C TYR A 8 4.07 -13.05 -1.05
N SER A 9 4.22 -14.22 -1.69
CA SER A 9 4.67 -14.31 -3.07
C SER A 9 3.72 -13.50 -3.97
N TRP A 10 4.28 -12.74 -4.91
CA TRP A 10 3.48 -11.82 -5.72
C TRP A 10 2.40 -12.55 -6.52
N GLU A 11 2.72 -13.73 -7.04
CA GLU A 11 1.77 -14.55 -7.80
C GLU A 11 0.58 -15.00 -6.94
N HIS A 12 0.82 -15.41 -5.69
CA HIS A 12 -0.24 -15.74 -4.75
C HIS A 12 -1.11 -14.53 -4.42
N LEU A 13 -0.50 -13.38 -4.13
CA LEU A 13 -1.23 -12.13 -3.86
C LEU A 13 -2.13 -11.73 -5.02
N ARG A 14 -1.60 -11.75 -6.26
CA ARG A 14 -2.38 -11.51 -7.48
C ARG A 14 -3.53 -12.51 -7.65
N ARG A 15 -3.32 -13.79 -7.38
CA ARG A 15 -4.39 -14.81 -7.50
C ARG A 15 -5.47 -14.61 -6.43
N ARG A 16 -5.07 -14.32 -5.20
CA ARG A 16 -5.96 -14.30 -4.04
C ARG A 16 -6.79 -13.03 -3.92
N PHE A 17 -6.25 -11.89 -4.32
CA PHE A 17 -6.85 -10.58 -4.06
C PHE A 17 -7.22 -9.88 -5.37
N TYR A 18 -8.52 -9.72 -5.62
CA TYR A 18 -9.02 -9.07 -6.83
C TYR A 18 -8.53 -7.62 -6.96
N TRP A 19 -8.40 -6.92 -5.83
CA TRP A 19 -7.97 -5.53 -5.78
C TRP A 19 -6.48 -5.35 -6.07
N ILE A 20 -5.64 -6.39 -5.93
CA ILE A 20 -4.27 -6.37 -6.47
C ILE A 20 -4.28 -6.42 -7.99
N ARG A 21 -5.09 -7.33 -8.57
CA ARG A 21 -5.20 -7.43 -10.04
C ARG A 21 -5.77 -6.15 -10.67
N ALA A 22 -6.63 -5.44 -9.95
CA ALA A 22 -7.20 -4.19 -10.40
C ALA A 22 -6.16 -3.05 -10.58
N LEU A 23 -4.95 -3.20 -10.01
CA LEU A 23 -3.86 -2.23 -10.17
C LEU A 23 -3.11 -2.39 -11.50
N GLN A 24 -3.26 -3.53 -12.16
CA GLN A 24 -2.53 -3.83 -13.39
C GLN A 24 -2.90 -2.83 -14.49
N GLY A 25 -1.90 -2.26 -15.15
CA GLY A 25 -2.07 -1.33 -16.25
C GLY A 25 -2.65 0.03 -15.87
N VAL A 26 -2.89 0.31 -14.59
CA VAL A 26 -3.30 1.64 -14.14
C VAL A 26 -2.12 2.59 -14.34
N PRO A 27 -2.24 3.58 -15.24
CA PRO A 27 -1.11 4.40 -15.64
C PRO A 27 -0.71 5.34 -14.50
N GLN A 28 0.57 5.66 -14.43
CA GLN A 28 1.13 6.65 -13.52
C GLN A 28 1.92 7.68 -14.30
N ASP A 29 2.17 8.84 -13.71
CA ASP A 29 2.99 9.86 -14.35
C ASP A 29 4.45 9.39 -14.41
N PRO A 30 5.03 9.19 -15.61
CA PRO A 30 6.38 8.63 -15.76
C PRO A 30 7.48 9.53 -15.20
N THR A 31 7.19 10.82 -14.94
CA THR A 31 8.12 11.74 -14.27
C THR A 31 8.42 11.30 -12.84
N TYR A 32 7.42 10.75 -12.15
CA TYR A 32 7.51 10.31 -10.76
C TYR A 32 7.52 8.79 -10.61
N HIS A 33 7.02 8.08 -11.61
CA HIS A 33 6.83 6.64 -11.61
C HIS A 33 7.46 5.98 -12.84
N ALA A 34 8.79 6.08 -12.95
CA ALA A 34 9.55 5.49 -14.04
C ALA A 34 9.46 3.94 -14.05
N GLU A 35 9.12 3.33 -12.91
CA GLU A 35 8.88 1.90 -12.74
C GLU A 35 7.65 1.38 -13.48
N GLY A 36 6.72 2.26 -13.84
CA GLY A 36 5.52 1.93 -14.62
C GLY A 36 4.22 1.97 -13.81
N ASP A 37 3.38 0.96 -14.01
CA ASP A 37 2.01 0.95 -13.51
C ASP A 37 1.91 0.79 -11.98
N VAL A 38 0.71 1.02 -11.46
CA VAL A 38 0.45 0.97 -10.01
C VAL A 38 0.72 -0.42 -9.42
N GLU A 39 0.49 -1.48 -10.19
CA GLU A 39 0.79 -2.85 -9.76
C GLU A 39 2.30 -3.05 -9.56
N THR A 40 3.10 -2.65 -10.55
CA THR A 40 4.55 -2.73 -10.52
C THR A 40 5.11 -1.93 -9.35
N HIS A 41 4.61 -0.70 -9.17
CA HIS A 41 4.95 0.14 -8.02
C HIS A 41 4.65 -0.56 -6.69
N THR A 42 3.43 -1.08 -6.51
CA THR A 42 3.00 -1.74 -5.27
C THR A 42 3.86 -2.96 -4.94
N ARG A 43 4.25 -3.74 -5.96
CA ARG A 43 5.17 -4.87 -5.79
C ARG A 43 6.53 -4.41 -5.28
N LEU A 44 7.14 -3.41 -5.94
CA LEU A 44 8.44 -2.88 -5.54
C LEU A 44 8.41 -2.31 -4.11
N VAL A 45 7.31 -1.64 -3.75
CA VAL A 45 7.10 -1.13 -2.39
C VAL A 45 7.07 -2.26 -1.37
N LEU A 46 6.37 -3.36 -1.64
CA LEU A 46 6.34 -4.52 -0.76
C LEU A 46 7.72 -5.20 -0.64
N GLU A 47 8.44 -5.34 -1.75
CA GLU A 47 9.77 -5.96 -1.78
C GLU A 47 10.77 -5.14 -0.97
N ALA A 48 10.85 -3.82 -1.22
CA ALA A 48 11.75 -2.94 -0.48
C ALA A 48 11.36 -2.82 0.99
N LEU A 49 10.06 -2.79 1.34
CA LEU A 49 9.62 -2.84 2.73
C LEU A 49 10.16 -4.09 3.46
N GLN A 50 10.06 -5.26 2.83
CA GLN A 50 10.48 -6.52 3.43
C GLN A 50 12.00 -6.68 3.51
N ALA A 51 12.75 -5.97 2.68
CA ALA A 51 14.21 -5.97 2.68
C ALA A 51 14.82 -5.13 3.83
N LEU A 52 14.03 -4.29 4.50
CA LEU A 52 14.52 -3.42 5.55
C LEU A 52 14.82 -4.20 6.85
N PRO A 53 16.03 -4.06 7.43
CA PRO A 53 16.35 -4.64 8.74
C PRO A 53 15.36 -4.22 9.82
N GLU A 54 14.90 -2.97 9.77
CA GLU A 54 13.99 -2.40 10.76
C GLU A 54 12.59 -3.00 10.65
N PHE A 55 12.16 -3.40 9.45
CA PHE A 55 10.95 -4.18 9.26
C PHE A 55 11.08 -5.56 9.93
N GLY A 56 12.21 -6.23 9.73
CA GLY A 56 12.50 -7.53 10.36
C GLY A 56 12.55 -7.46 11.90
N ALA A 57 12.94 -6.31 12.45
CA ALA A 57 12.98 -6.07 13.90
C ALA A 57 11.62 -5.75 14.54
N LEU A 58 10.57 -5.50 13.76
CA LEU A 58 9.24 -5.20 14.29
C LEU A 58 8.58 -6.45 14.91
N PRO A 59 7.68 -6.27 15.89
CA PRO A 59 6.79 -7.34 16.32
C PRO A 59 6.05 -7.95 15.13
N GLN A 60 5.92 -9.27 15.10
CA GLN A 60 5.34 -9.99 13.95
C GLN A 60 3.94 -9.48 13.56
N GLN A 61 3.10 -9.12 14.55
CA GLN A 61 1.79 -8.51 14.27
C GLN A 61 1.89 -7.18 13.52
N ASP A 62 2.88 -6.36 13.85
CA ASP A 62 3.13 -5.07 13.21
C ASP A 62 3.72 -5.27 11.80
N GLN A 63 4.54 -6.31 11.58
CA GLN A 63 4.98 -6.68 10.22
C GLN A 63 3.81 -7.04 9.30
N HIS A 64 2.84 -7.85 9.78
CA HIS A 64 1.65 -8.21 8.99
C HIS A 64 0.78 -7.00 8.66
N LEU A 65 0.63 -6.07 9.61
CA LEU A 65 -0.09 -4.82 9.37
C LEU A 65 0.63 -3.94 8.33
N LEU A 66 1.96 -3.94 8.29
CA LEU A 66 2.74 -3.09 7.38
C LEU A 66 2.68 -3.64 5.97
N ARG A 67 2.77 -4.97 5.81
CA ARG A 67 2.54 -5.63 4.51
C ARG A 67 1.15 -5.32 3.98
N ALA A 68 0.11 -5.42 4.82
CA ALA A 68 -1.25 -5.07 4.42
C ALA A 68 -1.35 -3.59 4.01
N ALA A 69 -0.72 -2.67 4.75
CA ALA A 69 -0.74 -1.25 4.44
C ALA A 69 -0.04 -0.95 3.12
N ALA A 70 1.13 -1.56 2.87
CA ALA A 70 1.85 -1.44 1.60
C ALA A 70 1.01 -1.93 0.41
N LEU A 71 0.31 -3.07 0.56
CA LEU A 71 -0.54 -3.61 -0.51
C LEU A 71 -1.77 -2.73 -0.80
N LEU A 72 -2.28 -2.02 0.20
CA LEU A 72 -3.54 -1.27 0.10
C LEU A 72 -3.36 0.24 -0.13
N HIS A 73 -2.15 0.79 -0.02
CA HIS A 73 -1.92 2.24 -0.02
C HIS A 73 -2.45 2.95 -1.28
N ASP A 74 -2.39 2.25 -2.43
CA ASP A 74 -2.81 2.74 -3.75
C ASP A 74 -4.03 2.01 -4.32
N VAL A 75 -4.77 1.28 -3.47
CA VAL A 75 -5.89 0.41 -3.90
C VAL A 75 -6.99 1.16 -4.67
N GLU A 76 -7.07 2.48 -4.51
CA GLU A 76 -8.05 3.34 -5.19
C GLU A 76 -7.48 4.20 -6.31
N LYS A 77 -6.19 4.06 -6.68
CA LYS A 77 -5.69 4.63 -7.93
C LYS A 77 -6.49 4.16 -9.16
N PRO A 78 -6.93 2.90 -9.31
CA PRO A 78 -7.73 2.47 -10.46
C PRO A 78 -8.99 3.32 -10.69
N SER A 79 -9.65 3.77 -9.61
CA SER A 79 -10.92 4.50 -9.69
C SER A 79 -10.78 6.02 -9.69
N THR A 80 -9.57 6.54 -9.43
CA THR A 80 -9.29 7.97 -9.27
C THR A 80 -8.26 8.50 -10.27
N THR A 81 -7.56 7.61 -10.99
CA THR A 81 -6.58 7.98 -12.01
C THR A 81 -7.24 8.64 -13.21
N ARG A 82 -6.70 9.78 -13.65
CA ARG A 82 -7.17 10.55 -14.79
C ARG A 82 -5.97 11.11 -15.54
N ARG A 83 -6.13 11.24 -16.86
CA ARG A 83 -5.22 12.03 -17.69
C ARG A 83 -5.73 13.47 -17.73
N GLU A 84 -4.86 14.39 -17.35
CA GLU A 84 -5.15 15.82 -17.30
C GLU A 84 -5.01 16.46 -18.69
N ALA A 85 -5.47 17.71 -18.83
CA ALA A 85 -5.47 18.43 -20.10
C ALA A 85 -4.06 18.70 -20.66
N ASP A 86 -3.07 18.82 -19.77
CA ASP A 86 -1.64 18.99 -20.12
C ASP A 86 -0.95 17.66 -20.47
N GLY A 87 -1.68 16.54 -20.41
CA GLY A 87 -1.18 15.20 -20.68
C GLY A 87 -0.57 14.49 -19.47
N SER A 88 -0.42 15.16 -18.32
CA SER A 88 0.02 14.55 -17.06
C SER A 88 -1.01 13.55 -16.53
N ILE A 89 -0.58 12.66 -15.65
CA ILE A 89 -1.46 11.67 -15.02
C ILE A 89 -1.57 11.97 -13.53
N SER A 90 -2.80 12.10 -13.05
CA SER A 90 -3.07 12.35 -11.63
C SER A 90 -4.03 11.31 -11.08
N ALA A 91 -3.85 10.96 -9.80
CA ALA A 91 -4.78 10.13 -9.03
C ALA A 91 -5.28 10.91 -7.80
N ARG A 92 -5.72 12.15 -8.01
CA ARG A 92 -6.15 13.02 -6.91
C ARG A 92 -7.30 12.38 -6.13
N GLY A 93 -7.15 12.30 -4.81
CA GLY A 93 -8.14 11.71 -3.92
C GLY A 93 -8.03 10.19 -3.71
N HIS A 94 -7.09 9.49 -4.36
CA HIS A 94 -6.88 8.04 -4.15
C HIS A 94 -6.69 7.71 -2.68
N ALA A 95 -5.91 8.49 -1.94
CA ALA A 95 -5.66 8.26 -0.52
C ALA A 95 -6.93 8.28 0.34
N LYS A 96 -7.75 9.34 0.19
CA LYS A 96 -8.99 9.51 0.97
C LYS A 96 -9.99 8.40 0.65
N LYS A 97 -10.13 8.04 -0.62
CA LYS A 97 -11.00 6.93 -1.03
C LYS A 97 -10.42 5.58 -0.58
N GLY A 98 -9.10 5.42 -0.68
CA GLY A 98 -8.34 4.24 -0.32
C GLY A 98 -8.45 3.89 1.15
N GLU A 99 -8.51 4.88 2.03
CA GLU A 99 -8.82 4.65 3.45
C GLU A 99 -10.17 3.93 3.63
N LEU A 100 -11.22 4.40 2.95
CA LEU A 100 -12.55 3.78 3.03
C LEU A 100 -12.54 2.36 2.45
N SER A 101 -11.95 2.18 1.27
CA SER A 101 -11.89 0.86 0.62
C SER A 101 -11.04 -0.13 1.40
N SER A 102 -9.92 0.31 1.98
CA SER A 102 -9.07 -0.54 2.83
C SER A 102 -9.84 -1.01 4.07
N ARG A 103 -10.63 -0.13 4.68
CA ARG A 103 -11.51 -0.53 5.80
C ARG A 103 -12.55 -1.55 5.34
N SER A 104 -13.23 -1.31 4.22
CA SER A 104 -14.20 -2.27 3.69
C SER A 104 -13.56 -3.63 3.42
N ILE A 105 -12.41 -3.67 2.75
CA ILE A 105 -11.67 -4.92 2.48
C ILE A 105 -11.30 -5.63 3.80
N LEU A 106 -10.74 -4.90 4.77
CA LEU A 106 -10.28 -5.50 6.02
C LEU A 106 -11.40 -5.88 6.98
N TYR A 107 -12.58 -5.26 6.93
CA TYR A 107 -13.67 -5.57 7.85
C TYR A 107 -14.73 -6.48 7.25
N LEU A 108 -14.90 -6.49 5.92
CA LEU A 108 -15.96 -7.24 5.24
C LEU A 108 -15.40 -8.46 4.51
N ASP A 109 -14.29 -8.31 3.79
CA ASP A 109 -13.76 -9.38 2.93
C ASP A 109 -12.76 -10.30 3.66
N ILE A 110 -12.17 -9.80 4.74
CA ILE A 110 -11.12 -10.48 5.51
C ILE A 110 -11.50 -10.41 6.99
N PRO A 111 -11.52 -11.53 7.75
CA PRO A 111 -11.95 -11.53 9.15
C PRO A 111 -10.90 -10.89 10.08
N THR A 112 -10.76 -9.57 10.01
CA THR A 112 -9.77 -8.80 10.78
C THR A 112 -10.31 -8.46 12.18
N PRO A 113 -9.62 -8.87 13.26
CA PRO A 113 -10.01 -8.47 14.61
C PRO A 113 -9.97 -6.94 14.77
N SER A 114 -10.94 -6.37 15.49
CA SER A 114 -11.09 -4.93 15.71
C SER A 114 -9.80 -4.23 16.18
N ARG A 115 -9.04 -4.86 17.08
CA ARG A 115 -7.73 -4.35 17.56
C ARG A 115 -6.70 -4.15 16.44
N CYS A 116 -6.74 -4.99 15.40
CA CYS A 116 -5.83 -4.92 14.26
C CYS A 116 -6.31 -3.85 13.28
N GLY A 117 -7.62 -3.78 13.03
CA GLY A 117 -8.22 -2.75 12.19
C GLY A 117 -7.97 -1.32 12.70
N ASN A 118 -8.04 -1.10 14.02
CA ASN A 118 -7.75 0.22 14.61
C ASN A 118 -6.27 0.63 14.43
N LYS A 119 -5.34 -0.30 14.63
CA LYS A 119 -3.91 -0.05 14.38
C LYS A 119 -3.64 0.24 12.90
N PHE A 120 -4.26 -0.55 12.01
CA PHE A 120 -4.14 -0.40 10.57
C PHE A 120 -4.62 0.98 10.08
N ALA A 121 -5.80 1.43 10.52
CA ALA A 121 -6.35 2.73 10.14
C ALA A 121 -5.39 3.89 10.50
N GLY A 122 -4.72 3.78 11.65
CA GLY A 122 -3.66 4.73 12.03
C GLY A 122 -2.51 4.76 11.04
N TRP A 123 -2.15 3.65 10.40
CA TRP A 123 -1.04 3.58 9.45
C TRP A 123 -1.44 4.06 8.06
N CYS A 124 -2.64 3.71 7.57
CA CYS A 124 -3.15 4.21 6.28
C CYS A 124 -3.25 5.73 6.22
N ALA A 125 -3.69 6.38 7.31
CA ALA A 125 -3.72 7.83 7.40
C ALA A 125 -2.32 8.48 7.26
N THR A 126 -1.28 7.70 7.53
CA THR A 126 0.11 8.15 7.47
C THR A 126 0.77 7.76 6.13
N THR A 127 0.47 6.60 5.54
CA THR A 127 1.08 6.14 4.27
C THR A 127 0.57 6.85 3.01
N ALA A 128 -0.49 7.63 3.10
CA ALA A 128 -1.12 8.42 2.04
C ALA A 128 -0.30 9.64 1.53
N CYS A 129 1.00 9.70 1.81
CA CYS A 129 1.82 10.86 1.47
C CYS A 129 2.15 10.87 -0.04
N PRO A 130 1.98 11.99 -0.78
CA PRO A 130 2.14 12.08 -2.24
C PRO A 130 3.53 11.77 -2.80
N SER A 131 4.49 11.37 -1.98
CA SER A 131 5.92 11.25 -2.32
C SER A 131 6.46 9.83 -2.16
N GLY A 132 5.61 8.79 -2.21
CA GLY A 132 6.06 7.39 -2.06
C GLY A 132 6.57 7.04 -0.66
N CYS A 133 6.40 7.92 0.32
CA CYS A 133 6.77 7.65 1.71
C CYS A 133 5.64 6.88 2.40
N LEU A 134 5.77 5.56 2.51
CA LEU A 134 5.05 4.81 3.54
C LEU A 134 5.46 5.37 4.90
N ILE A 135 4.63 6.24 5.49
CA ILE A 135 4.90 6.74 6.84
C ILE A 135 4.55 5.61 7.80
N ALA A 136 5.60 4.93 8.27
CA ALA A 136 5.50 3.98 9.37
C ALA A 136 4.98 4.69 10.65
N PRO A 137 4.40 3.95 11.63
CA PRO A 137 4.02 4.51 12.92
C PRO A 137 5.17 5.32 13.53
N THR A 138 4.84 6.30 14.35
CA THR A 138 5.73 7.33 14.96
C THR A 138 7.08 6.84 15.51
N ARG A 139 7.26 5.55 15.82
CA ARG A 139 8.55 4.94 16.23
C ARG A 139 9.47 4.49 15.08
N ALA A 140 8.99 4.36 13.84
CA ALA A 140 9.79 3.97 12.67
C ALA A 140 9.98 5.12 11.65
N ARG A 141 9.53 6.33 12.02
CA ARG A 141 9.56 7.56 11.21
C ARG A 141 10.95 7.99 10.68
N PRO A 142 12.09 7.76 11.37
CA PRO A 142 13.39 8.20 10.86
C PRO A 142 14.02 7.28 9.80
N LEU A 143 13.52 6.05 9.63
CA LEU A 143 14.28 4.97 8.99
C LEU A 143 14.01 4.81 7.48
N LEU A 144 12.97 5.46 6.96
CA LEU A 144 12.47 5.20 5.60
C LEU A 144 12.66 6.37 4.62
N LYS A 145 13.20 7.51 5.05
CA LYS A 145 13.40 8.68 4.18
C LYS A 145 14.37 8.51 3.00
N PRO A 146 15.44 7.68 3.05
CA PRO A 146 16.42 7.66 1.97
C PRO A 146 16.17 6.63 0.86
N ALA A 147 15.19 5.73 0.99
CA ALA A 147 15.07 4.56 0.10
C ALA A 147 14.15 4.74 -1.12
N TRP A 148 13.50 5.90 -1.30
CA TRP A 148 12.36 6.05 -2.23
C TRP A 148 12.46 7.30 -3.12
N ARG A 149 13.68 7.69 -3.50
CA ARG A 149 13.93 8.67 -4.56
C ARG A 149 14.43 7.99 -5.81
#